data_AF-Q06WI9-F1
#
_entry.id   AF-Q06WI9-F1
#
_cell.length_a   1.000
_cell.length_b   1.000
_cell.length_c   1.000
_cell.angle_alpha   90.00
_cell.angle_beta   90.00
_cell.angle_gamma   90.00
#
_symmetry.space_group_name_H-M   'P 1'
#
loop_
_entity.id
_entity.type
_entity.pdbx_description
1 polymer ?
#
loop_
_entity_poly.entity_id
_entity_poly.type
_entity_poly.pdbx_seq_one_letter_code
_entity_poly.pdbx_strand_id
1 'polypeptide(L)' 'MSIRELNLTKEQHDWLNGWLELWGAWVYSGRLEKRMSSVIAKFMESVEPGRVMTRPMCNDDDGMLISQVVDSVM' A
#
# COMPACT_ATOMS: atom_id res chain seq x y z
N MET A 1 -24.91 23.81 0.82
CA MET A 1 -24.00 23.11 1.74
C MET A 1 -22.58 23.39 1.27
N SER A 2 -21.75 24.04 2.09
CA SER A 2 -20.32 24.17 1.79
C SER A 2 -19.69 22.80 2.05
N ILE A 3 -19.28 22.10 0.99
CA ILE A 3 -18.46 20.91 1.11
C ILE A 3 -17.10 21.41 1.60
N ARG A 4 -16.80 21.21 2.88
CA ARG A 4 -15.46 21.47 3.41
C ARG A 4 -14.58 20.32 2.96
N GLU A 5 -13.49 20.61 2.27
CA GLU A 5 -12.43 19.63 2.05
C GLU A 5 -11.87 19.24 3.43
N LEU A 6 -12.15 18.02 3.85
CA LEU A 6 -11.58 17.45 5.06
C LEU A 6 -10.22 16.88 4.69
N ASN A 7 -9.17 17.59 5.11
CA ASN A 7 -7.80 17.10 5.02
C ASN A 7 -7.40 16.44 6.34
N LEU A 8 -6.53 15.43 6.24
CA LEU A 8 -5.89 14.84 7.40
C LEU A 8 -5.07 15.90 8.15
N THR A 9 -4.99 15.79 9.48
CA THR A 9 -3.98 16.54 10.23
C THR A 9 -2.59 16.04 9.83
N LYS A 10 -1.56 16.85 10.10
CA LYS A 10 -0.16 16.45 9.82
C LYS A 10 0.19 15.11 10.46
N GLU A 11 -0.18 14.91 11.72
CA GLU A 11 0.10 13.67 12.44
C GLU A 11 -0.62 12.45 11.83
N GLN A 12 -1.88 12.61 11.43
CA GLN A 12 -2.63 11.56 10.75
C GLN A 12 -2.01 11.21 9.40
N HIS A 13 -1.59 12.23 8.64
CA HIS A 13 -0.91 12.06 7.36
C HIS A 13 0.43 11.34 7.53
N ASP A 14 1.27 11.79 8.46
CA ASP A 14 2.61 11.22 8.67
C ASP A 14 2.52 9.75 9.14
N TRP A 15 1.53 9.44 9.99
CA TRP A 15 1.25 8.06 10.41
C TRP A 15 0.79 7.18 9.24
N LEU A 16 -0.18 7.66 8.45
CA LEU A 16 -0.71 6.90 7.31
C LEU A 16 0.35 6.71 6.22
N ASN A 17 1.11 7.76 5.91
CA ASN A 17 2.16 7.71 4.91
C ASN A 17 3.26 6.70 5.30
N GLY A 18 3.66 6.64 6.57
CA GLY A 18 4.62 5.65 7.06
C GLY A 18 4.13 4.20 6.83
N TRP A 19 2.85 3.93 7.10
CA TRP A 19 2.27 2.61 6.82
C TRP A 19 2.21 2.28 5.33
N LEU A 20 1.84 3.25 4.50
CA LEU A 20 1.78 3.06 3.05
C LEU A 20 3.17 2.85 2.42
N GLU A 21 4.23 3.45 2.97
CA GLU A 21 5.61 3.20 2.54
C GLU A 21 6.05 1.76 2.83
N LEU A 22 5.77 1.26 4.05
CA LEU A 22 6.08 -0.12 4.45
C LEU A 22 5.28 -1.15 3.64
N TRP A 23 3.99 -0.90 3.47
CA TRP A 23 3.11 -1.73 2.65
C TRP A 23 3.52 -1.71 1.18
N GLY A 24 3.85 -0.53 0.63
CA GLY A 24 4.31 -0.40 -0.75
C GLY A 24 5.61 -1.18 -1.00
N ALA A 25 6.54 -1.22 -0.05
CA ALA A 25 7.73 -2.05 -0.13
C ALA A 25 7.40 -3.56 -0.07
N TRP A 26 6.44 -3.96 0.76
CA TRP A 26 5.97 -5.34 0.86
C TRP A 26 5.28 -5.82 -0.43
N VAL A 27 4.35 -5.03 -0.98
CA VAL A 27 3.71 -5.29 -2.28
C VAL A 27 4.75 -5.38 -3.39
N TYR A 28 5.72 -4.46 -3.41
CA TYR A 28 6.77 -4.42 -4.41
C TYR A 28 7.64 -5.69 -4.42
N SER A 29 7.72 -6.39 -3.28
CA SER A 29 8.47 -7.63 -3.16
C SER A 29 7.81 -8.84 -3.84
N GLY A 30 6.57 -8.69 -4.33
CA GLY A 30 5.79 -9.76 -4.95
C GLY A 30 5.15 -10.74 -3.97
N ARG A 31 5.03 -10.36 -2.68
CA ARG A 31 4.38 -11.17 -1.63
C ARG A 31 2.85 -11.14 -1.66
N LEU A 32 2.26 -10.18 -2.35
CA LEU A 32 0.81 -10.10 -2.50
C LEU A 32 0.32 -11.11 -3.56
N GLU A 33 -0.57 -12.02 -3.17
CA GLU A 33 -1.21 -12.92 -4.13
C GLU A 33 -2.06 -12.14 -5.13
N LYS A 34 -1.88 -12.41 -6.44
CA LYS A 34 -2.60 -11.73 -7.52
C LYS A 34 -4.13 -11.75 -7.41
N ARG A 35 -4.69 -12.70 -6.65
CA ARG A 35 -6.13 -12.83 -6.44
C ARG A 35 -6.70 -11.80 -5.46
N MET A 36 -5.85 -11.17 -4.64
CA MET A 36 -6.25 -10.31 -3.53
C MET A 36 -6.44 -8.84 -3.92
N SER A 37 -5.88 -8.37 -5.03
CA SER A 37 -6.20 -7.06 -5.60
C SER A 37 -5.90 -7.01 -7.09
N SER A 38 -6.92 -6.72 -7.90
CA SER A 38 -6.79 -6.75 -9.36
C SER A 38 -6.00 -5.56 -9.93
N VAL A 39 -6.07 -4.40 -9.26
CA VAL A 39 -5.37 -3.18 -9.68
C VAL A 39 -3.89 -3.27 -9.27
N ILE A 40 -3.62 -3.65 -8.03
CA ILE A 40 -2.24 -3.78 -7.53
C ILE A 40 -1.51 -4.88 -8.28
N ALA A 41 -2.16 -6.02 -8.54
CA ALA A 41 -1.55 -7.11 -9.31
C ALA A 41 -1.14 -6.67 -10.72
N LYS A 42 -2.01 -5.96 -11.45
CA LYS A 42 -1.71 -5.43 -12.79
C LYS A 42 -0.60 -4.39 -12.77
N PHE A 43 -0.57 -3.53 -11.76
CA PHE A 43 0.51 -2.56 -11.58
C PHE A 43 1.84 -3.26 -11.34
N MET A 44 1.87 -4.25 -10.43
CA MET A 44 3.08 -5.01 -10.12
C MET A 44 3.58 -5.86 -11.30
N GLU A 45 2.70 -6.36 -12.16
CA GLU A 45 3.08 -7.03 -13.41
C GLU A 45 3.80 -6.10 -14.40
N SER A 46 3.53 -4.80 -14.36
CA SER A 46 4.18 -3.81 -15.23
C SER A 46 5.58 -3.41 -14.77
N VAL A 47 6.00 -3.85 -13.58
CA VAL A 47 7.26 -3.43 -12.97
C VAL A 47 8.24 -4.60 -12.89
N GLU A 48 9.48 -4.40 -13.34
CA GLU A 48 10.55 -5.35 -13.09
C GLU A 48 10.97 -5.26 -11.62
N PRO A 49 10.83 -6.34 -10.81
CA PRO A 49 11.27 -6.30 -9.43
C PRO A 49 12.78 -6.10 -9.40
N GLY A 50 13.21 -4.94 -8.92
CA GLY A 50 14.62 -4.65 -8.67
C GLY A 50 15.21 -5.72 -7.74
N ARG A 51 16.34 -6.33 -8.13
CA ARG A 51 16.97 -7.47 -7.42
C ARG A 51 17.37 -7.18 -5.97
N VAL A 52 17.39 -5.93 -5.54
CA VAL A 52 17.80 -5.52 -4.20
C VAL A 52 16.66 -4.79 -3.51
N MET A 53 16.06 -5.46 -2.53
CA MET A 53 15.05 -4.88 -1.65
C MET A 53 15.77 -4.08 -0.55
N THR A 54 15.92 -2.77 -0.74
CA THR A 54 16.60 -1.88 0.21
C THR A 54 15.67 -1.18 1.20
N ARG A 55 14.35 -1.21 0.93
CA ARG A 55 13.35 -0.52 1.76
C ARG A 55 12.82 -1.45 2.86
N PRO A 56 12.60 -0.95 4.09
CA PRO A 56 11.93 -1.71 5.13
C PRO A 56 10.50 -2.05 4.69
N MET A 57 10.00 -3.20 5.12
CA MET A 57 8.65 -3.69 4.78
C MET A 57 7.90 -4.06 6.06
N CYS A 58 6.57 -4.00 6.00
CA CYS A 58 5.72 -4.55 7.05
C CYS A 58 5.79 -6.09 7.07
N ASN A 59 5.23 -6.69 8.12
CA ASN A 59 5.01 -8.14 8.14
C ASN A 59 3.86 -8.53 7.18
N ASP A 60 3.68 -9.83 6.97
CA ASP A 60 2.68 -10.34 6.01
C ASP A 60 1.23 -10.09 6.47
N ASP A 61 0.94 -10.16 7.77
CA ASP A 61 -0.41 -9.95 8.31
C ASP A 61 -0.88 -8.49 8.11
N ASP A 62 -0.02 -7.53 8.45
CA ASP A 62 -0.25 -6.10 8.22
C ASP A 62 -0.34 -5.80 6.72
N GLY A 63 0.52 -6.44 5.92
CA GLY A 63 0.53 -6.31 4.47
C GLY A 63 -0.80 -6.74 3.83
N MET A 64 -1.34 -7.88 4.27
CA MET A 64 -2.66 -8.35 3.82
C MET A 64 -3.80 -7.46 4.30
N LEU A 65 -3.78 -7.04 5.58
CA LEU A 65 -4.83 -6.18 6.14
C LEU A 65 -4.92 -4.85 5.38
N ILE A 66 -3.79 -4.18 5.18
CA ILE A 66 -3.74 -2.89 4.47
C ILE A 66 -4.16 -3.08 3.00
N SER A 67 -3.77 -4.19 2.36
CA SER A 67 -4.20 -4.49 0.98
C SER A 67 -5.72 -4.59 0.86
N GLN A 68 -6.39 -5.27 1.80
CA GLN A 68 -7.86 -5.37 1.80
C GLN A 68 -8.52 -4.02 2.02
N VAL A 69 -7.99 -3.20 2.94
CA VAL A 69 -8.51 -1.85 3.20
C VAL A 69 -8.38 -0.98 1.96
N VAL A 70 -7.21 -0.95 1.32
CA VAL A 70 -6.96 -0.15 0.12
C VAL A 70 -7.85 -0.61 -1.04
N ASP A 71 -7.97 -1.92 -1.29
CA ASP A 71 -8.82 -2.47 -2.37
C ASP A 71 -10.33 -2.21 -2.13
N SER A 72 -10.76 -2.08 -0.88
CA SER A 72 -12.17 -1.75 -0.56
C SER A 72 -12.53 -0.27 -0.76
N VAL A 73 -11.52 0.60 -0.81
CA VAL A 73 -11.69 2.07 -0.87
C VAL A 73 -11.35 2.62 -2.26
N MET A 74 -10.40 1.99 -2.96
CA MET A 74 -9.87 2.40 -4.26
C MET A 74 -10.47 1.59 -5.41
#